data_AF-J9FL05-F1
#
_entry.id   AF-J9FL05-F1
#
_cell.length_a   1.000
_cell.length_b   1.000
_cell.length_c   1.000
_cell.angle_alpha   90.00
_cell.angle_beta   90.00
_cell.angle_gamma   90.00
#
_symmetry.space_group_name_H-M   'P 1'
#
loop_
_entity.id
_entity.type
_entity.pdbx_description
1 polymer ?
#
loop_
_entity_poly.entity_id
_entity_poly.type
_entity_poly.pdbx_seq_one_letter_code
_entity_poly.pdbx_strand_id
1 'polypeptide(L)'
;MRLTVTFFTSMLSKVVNQINISADLNCGFELACQWRNNTAGEDSGDFLITSNVRVANHFNIIPSRNNSDELFAYTHGPFDGMQKATLISNTISCQLGGGTLTFWYYRTGDSATLEVCVRQPPGSLNTADLRCFPVFPKNYAHQWLFNAVEFPPLTQPFEVVFLV
;
A
#
# COMPACT_ATOMS: atom_id res chain seq x y z
N MET A 1 42.74 -16.44 -34.08
CA MET A 1 41.28 -16.62 -34.03
C MET A 1 40.82 -16.14 -32.67
N ARG A 2 40.21 -14.94 -32.57
CA ARG A 2 39.74 -14.37 -31.30
C ARG A 2 38.23 -14.63 -31.20
N LEU A 3 37.82 -15.35 -30.17
CA LEU A 3 36.41 -15.54 -29.85
C LEU A 3 35.93 -14.28 -29.12
N THR A 4 34.98 -13.55 -29.71
CA THR A 4 34.30 -12.44 -29.04
C THR A 4 32.93 -12.95 -28.63
N VAL A 5 32.73 -13.16 -27.32
CA VAL A 5 31.43 -13.54 -26.76
C VAL A 5 30.71 -12.25 -26.40
N THR A 6 29.68 -11.90 -27.17
CA THR A 6 28.81 -10.75 -26.89
C THR A 6 27.64 -11.24 -26.05
N PHE A 7 27.59 -10.86 -24.78
CA PHE A 7 26.41 -11.07 -23.94
C PHE A 7 25.40 -9.95 -24.22
N PHE A 8 24.29 -10.27 -24.89
CA PHE A 8 23.09 -9.43 -24.87
C PHE A 8 22.38 -9.69 -23.54
N THR A 9 22.71 -8.94 -22.50
CA THR A 9 21.85 -8.86 -21.33
C THR A 9 20.62 -8.03 -21.74
N SER A 10 19.53 -8.69 -22.10
CA SER A 10 18.23 -8.02 -22.10
C SER A 10 17.88 -7.75 -20.63
N MET A 11 18.30 -6.59 -20.12
CA MET A 11 17.60 -6.01 -18.99
C MET A 11 16.18 -5.73 -19.48
N LEU A 12 15.29 -6.71 -19.30
CA LEU A 12 13.89 -6.44 -19.08
C LEU A 12 13.83 -5.68 -17.76
N SER A 13 14.15 -4.38 -17.82
CA SER A 13 13.68 -3.43 -16.85
C SER A 13 12.16 -3.60 -16.90
N LYS A 14 11.61 -4.28 -15.89
CA LYS A 14 10.24 -4.04 -15.49
C LYS A 14 10.18 -2.52 -15.37
N VAL A 15 9.42 -1.86 -16.24
CA VAL A 15 9.16 -0.43 -16.09
C VAL A 15 8.35 -0.31 -14.82
N VAL A 16 9.03 -0.28 -13.67
CA VAL A 16 8.43 0.13 -12.41
C VAL A 16 8.24 1.61 -12.61
N ASN A 17 7.01 1.99 -12.91
CA ASN A 17 6.64 3.36 -13.21
C ASN A 17 6.98 4.21 -11.97
N GLN A 18 8.08 4.94 -12.04
CA GLN A 18 8.68 5.61 -10.89
C GLN A 18 7.81 6.80 -10.45
N ILE A 19 7.65 6.98 -9.15
CA ILE A 19 6.98 8.16 -8.58
C ILE A 19 7.92 9.34 -8.73
N ASN A 20 7.51 10.36 -9.49
CA ASN A 20 8.30 11.56 -9.73
C ASN A 20 7.89 12.70 -8.81
N ILE A 21 6.59 12.85 -8.56
CA ILE A 21 6.03 13.83 -7.63
C ILE A 21 5.10 13.15 -6.63
N SER A 22 4.93 13.74 -5.44
CA SER A 22 4.05 13.19 -4.40
C SER A 22 2.61 12.98 -4.88
N ALA A 23 2.13 13.82 -5.81
CA ALA A 23 0.79 13.69 -6.38
C ALA A 23 0.58 12.40 -7.18
N ASP A 24 1.65 11.76 -7.68
CA ASP A 24 1.54 10.48 -8.42
C ASP A 24 1.09 9.32 -7.51
N LEU A 25 1.25 9.48 -6.18
CA LEU A 25 0.78 8.51 -5.19
C LEU A 25 -0.71 8.64 -4.86
N ASN A 26 -1.35 9.75 -5.24
CA ASN A 26 -2.77 9.95 -4.97
C ASN A 26 -3.60 8.91 -5.72
N CYS A 27 -4.51 8.24 -5.01
CA CYS A 27 -5.36 7.21 -5.60
C CYS A 27 -6.76 7.24 -4.98
N GLY A 28 -7.78 7.50 -5.80
CA GLY A 28 -9.20 7.28 -5.48
C GLY A 28 -9.73 5.94 -6.03
N PHE A 29 -8.85 5.14 -6.64
CA PHE A 29 -9.12 3.83 -7.22
C PHE A 29 -10.09 3.79 -8.41
N GLU A 30 -10.60 4.93 -8.90
CA GLU A 30 -11.44 5.01 -10.11
C GLU A 30 -10.66 4.68 -11.39
N LEU A 31 -9.33 4.88 -11.35
CA LEU A 31 -8.39 4.55 -12.41
C LEU A 31 -7.22 3.74 -11.82
N ALA A 32 -6.50 3.03 -12.70
CA ALA A 32 -5.28 2.35 -12.32
C ALA A 32 -4.24 3.35 -11.77
N CYS A 33 -3.93 3.23 -10.49
CA CYS A 33 -2.98 4.09 -9.78
C CYS A 33 -1.65 3.37 -9.52
N GLN A 34 -0.72 4.07 -8.87
CA GLN A 34 0.64 3.55 -8.65
C GLN A 34 0.74 2.63 -7.42
N TRP A 35 -0.31 1.85 -7.16
CA TRP A 35 -0.40 0.90 -6.04
C TRP A 35 -0.67 -0.51 -6.58
N ARG A 36 -0.08 -1.53 -5.96
CA ARG A 36 -0.21 -2.93 -6.37
C ARG A 36 -0.25 -3.88 -5.19
N ASN A 37 -0.94 -5.01 -5.34
CA ASN A 37 -0.85 -6.11 -4.38
C ASN A 37 0.53 -6.74 -4.38
N ASN A 38 0.93 -7.27 -3.23
CA ASN A 38 2.16 -8.05 -3.12
C ASN A 38 1.99 -9.44 -3.71
N THR A 39 2.54 -9.67 -4.90
CA THR A 39 2.49 -10.98 -5.56
C THR A 39 3.68 -11.88 -5.24
N ALA A 40 4.67 -11.39 -4.50
CA ALA A 40 5.98 -12.04 -4.34
C ALA A 40 6.29 -12.48 -2.89
N GLY A 41 5.45 -12.10 -1.92
CA GLY A 41 5.61 -12.48 -0.52
C GLY A 41 4.58 -13.50 -0.06
N GLU A 42 4.73 -13.92 1.19
CA GLU A 42 3.77 -14.78 1.91
C GLU A 42 2.57 -13.97 2.41
N ASP A 43 1.89 -13.29 1.50
CA ASP A 43 0.62 -12.64 1.82
C ASP A 43 -0.51 -13.67 1.80
N SER A 44 -1.43 -13.55 2.74
CA SER A 44 -2.59 -14.42 2.85
C SER A 44 -3.86 -13.82 2.24
N GLY A 45 -3.76 -12.59 1.72
CA GLY A 45 -4.87 -11.88 1.11
C GLY A 45 -4.41 -10.73 0.22
N ASP A 46 -5.31 -10.32 -0.67
CA ASP A 46 -5.13 -9.20 -1.59
C ASP A 46 -6.02 -8.02 -1.20
N PHE A 47 -5.67 -6.82 -1.66
CA PHE A 47 -6.61 -5.71 -1.73
C PHE A 47 -7.44 -5.79 -3.00
N LEU A 48 -8.75 -5.62 -2.83
CA LEU A 48 -9.77 -5.59 -3.87
C LEU A 48 -10.37 -4.19 -3.93
N ILE A 49 -10.84 -3.78 -5.11
CA ILE A 49 -11.43 -2.45 -5.33
C ILE A 49 -12.95 -2.59 -5.48
N THR A 50 -13.71 -1.77 -4.77
CA THR A 50 -15.18 -1.74 -4.86
C THR A 50 -15.76 -0.39 -4.42
N SER A 51 -17.02 -0.13 -4.75
CA SER A 51 -17.83 0.96 -4.19
C SER A 51 -18.75 0.50 -3.06
N ASN A 52 -18.84 -0.80 -2.79
CA ASN A 52 -19.71 -1.33 -1.74
C ASN A 52 -19.19 -2.67 -1.21
N VAL A 53 -19.01 -2.76 0.11
CA VAL A 53 -18.75 -4.02 0.82
C VAL A 53 -19.87 -4.26 1.83
N ARG A 54 -20.59 -5.39 1.68
CA ARG A 54 -21.54 -5.83 2.70
C ARG A 54 -20.80 -6.58 3.81
N VAL A 55 -20.80 -6.01 5.02
CA VAL A 55 -20.19 -6.61 6.21
C VAL A 55 -21.24 -7.48 6.89
N ALA A 56 -21.18 -8.79 6.60
CA ALA A 56 -22.18 -9.76 7.03
C ALA A 56 -23.62 -9.29 6.69
N ASN A 57 -24.60 -9.69 7.50
CA ASN A 57 -26.00 -9.23 7.34
C ASN A 57 -26.30 -7.92 8.09
N HIS A 58 -25.30 -7.14 8.49
CA HIS A 58 -25.49 -5.93 9.30
C HIS A 58 -25.53 -4.67 8.43
N PHE A 59 -24.38 -4.19 7.94
CA PHE A 59 -24.26 -2.89 7.28
C PHE A 59 -23.39 -2.95 6.02
N ASN A 60 -23.51 -1.92 5.19
CA ASN A 60 -22.66 -1.73 4.01
C ASN A 60 -21.61 -0.67 4.31
N ILE A 61 -20.38 -0.93 3.88
CA ILE A 61 -19.35 0.09 3.77
C ILE A 61 -19.44 0.65 2.35
N ILE A 62 -19.72 1.94 2.27
CA ILE A 62 -19.75 2.74 1.05
C ILE A 62 -18.72 3.86 1.18
N PRO A 63 -18.24 4.49 0.10
CA PRO A 63 -17.29 5.60 0.14
C PRO A 63 -17.75 6.72 1.10
N SER A 64 -16.78 7.44 1.66
CA SER A 64 -17.04 8.51 2.63
C SER A 64 -17.83 9.67 2.03
N ARG A 65 -17.68 9.95 0.73
CA ARG A 65 -18.46 10.98 0.04
C ARG A 65 -19.62 10.34 -0.72
N ASN A 66 -20.72 11.07 -0.80
CA ASN A 66 -21.98 10.60 -1.41
C ASN A 66 -21.95 10.59 -2.96
N ASN A 67 -20.76 10.58 -3.57
CA ASN A 67 -20.60 10.50 -5.01
C ASN A 67 -20.61 9.02 -5.42
N SER A 68 -21.50 8.67 -6.35
CA SER A 68 -21.77 7.27 -6.73
C SER A 68 -20.58 6.52 -7.33
N ASP A 69 -19.55 7.25 -7.77
CA ASP A 69 -18.48 6.71 -8.59
C ASP A 69 -17.16 6.53 -7.81
N GLU A 70 -17.13 6.92 -6.53
CA GLU A 70 -15.95 6.73 -5.69
C GLU A 70 -15.73 5.25 -5.38
N LEU A 71 -14.47 4.83 -5.45
CA LEU A 71 -14.03 3.48 -5.13
C LEU A 71 -13.10 3.50 -3.91
N PHE A 72 -12.98 2.36 -3.26
CA PHE A 72 -12.01 2.15 -2.20
C PHE A 72 -11.40 0.76 -2.29
N ALA A 73 -10.16 0.67 -1.82
CA ALA A 73 -9.50 -0.61 -1.62
C ALA A 73 -9.91 -1.21 -0.28
N TYR A 74 -10.20 -2.52 -0.28
CA TYR A 74 -10.49 -3.27 0.94
C TYR A 74 -9.82 -4.63 0.88
N THR A 75 -9.60 -5.20 2.06
CA THR A 75 -9.16 -6.58 2.22
C THR A 75 -10.00 -7.25 3.30
N HIS A 76 -10.09 -8.58 3.29
CA HIS A 76 -10.88 -9.33 4.25
C HIS A 76 -10.16 -10.61 4.67
N GLY A 77 -10.27 -10.95 5.95
CA GLY A 77 -9.59 -12.08 6.56
C GLY A 77 -9.63 -11.96 8.08
N PRO A 78 -9.28 -13.01 8.83
CA PRO A 78 -9.17 -12.96 10.29
C PRO A 78 -8.12 -11.96 10.79
N PHE A 79 -7.05 -11.70 10.00
CA PHE A 79 -5.96 -10.74 10.32
C PHE A 79 -5.64 -10.68 11.82
N ASP A 80 -5.41 -11.86 12.40
CA ASP A 80 -5.20 -12.12 13.82
C ASP A 80 -3.70 -12.12 14.20
N GLY A 81 -2.86 -11.57 13.32
CA GLY A 81 -1.40 -11.54 13.44
C GLY A 81 -0.68 -12.64 12.66
N MET A 82 -1.37 -13.69 12.21
CA MET A 82 -0.78 -14.72 11.34
C MET A 82 -1.01 -14.46 9.85
N GLN A 83 -2.07 -13.73 9.54
CA GLN A 83 -2.46 -13.36 8.20
C GLN A 83 -2.12 -11.90 7.93
N LYS A 84 -1.72 -11.60 6.71
CA LYS A 84 -1.42 -10.26 6.24
C LYS A 84 -1.85 -10.03 4.80
N ALA A 85 -2.17 -8.78 4.50
CA ALA A 85 -2.39 -8.31 3.14
C ALA A 85 -1.62 -7.01 2.93
N THR A 86 -0.93 -6.92 1.80
CA THR A 86 0.01 -5.83 1.53
C THR A 86 -0.33 -5.09 0.24
N LEU A 87 -0.51 -3.78 0.34
CA LEU A 87 -0.63 -2.88 -0.81
C LEU A 87 0.62 -1.99 -0.91
N ILE A 88 1.31 -2.05 -2.03
CA ILE A 88 2.65 -1.49 -2.21
C ILE A 88 2.61 -0.40 -3.28
N SER A 89 3.16 0.77 -2.98
CA SER A 89 3.36 1.83 -3.98
C SER A 89 4.43 1.44 -4.99
N ASN A 90 4.44 2.10 -6.15
CA ASN A 90 5.63 2.08 -6.99
C ASN A 90 6.81 2.78 -6.30
N THR A 91 8.00 2.56 -6.84
CA THR A 91 9.24 3.07 -6.28
C THR A 91 9.29 4.59 -6.30
N ILE A 92 9.62 5.15 -5.14
CA ILE A 92 9.91 6.56 -4.93
C ILE A 92 11.44 6.70 -4.87
N SER A 93 12.00 7.60 -5.67
CA SER A 93 13.45 7.77 -5.81
C SER A 93 14.13 8.17 -4.51
N CYS A 94 13.56 9.18 -3.86
CA CYS A 94 13.99 9.75 -2.59
C CYS A 94 12.98 10.82 -2.16
N GLN A 95 13.09 11.25 -0.91
CA GLN A 95 12.36 12.36 -0.30
C GLN A 95 13.35 13.15 0.57
N LEU A 96 13.87 14.27 0.06
CA LEU A 96 14.92 15.05 0.74
C LEU A 96 14.42 15.82 1.97
N GLY A 97 13.10 15.94 2.13
CA GLY A 97 12.43 16.50 3.31
C GLY A 97 11.55 15.47 4.02
N GLY A 98 10.87 15.90 5.09
CA GLY A 98 9.76 15.10 5.63
C GLY A 98 8.61 15.01 4.63
N GLY A 99 7.76 14.02 4.80
CA GLY A 99 6.58 13.81 3.96
C GLY A 99 5.42 13.33 4.80
N THR A 100 4.21 13.64 4.35
CA THR A 100 2.99 13.23 5.06
C THR A 100 2.10 12.45 4.11
N LEU A 101 1.82 11.20 4.45
CA LEU A 101 0.80 10.40 3.77
C LEU A 101 -0.51 10.56 4.51
N THR A 102 -1.53 11.04 3.81
CA THR A 102 -2.88 11.19 4.37
C THR A 102 -3.84 10.25 3.68
N PHE A 103 -4.74 9.61 4.43
CA PHE A 103 -5.69 8.66 3.88
C PHE A 103 -6.89 8.50 4.82
N TRP A 104 -7.97 7.97 4.25
CA TRP A 104 -9.16 7.55 4.99
C TRP A 104 -9.16 6.04 5.11
N TYR A 105 -9.57 5.51 6.26
CA TYR A 105 -9.68 4.07 6.48
C TYR A 105 -10.99 3.73 7.21
N TYR A 106 -11.44 2.49 7.04
CA TYR A 106 -12.58 1.91 7.74
C TYR A 106 -12.14 0.56 8.32
N ARG A 107 -12.51 0.29 9.57
CA ARG A 107 -12.18 -0.97 10.27
C ARG A 107 -13.43 -1.62 10.82
N THR A 108 -13.54 -2.94 10.67
CA THR A 108 -14.67 -3.74 11.18
C THR A 108 -14.31 -4.71 12.30
N GLY A 109 -13.05 -5.18 12.38
CA GLY A 109 -12.64 -6.21 13.35
C GLY A 109 -11.65 -5.71 14.40
N ASP A 110 -11.80 -6.20 15.63
CA ASP A 110 -11.03 -5.75 16.81
C ASP A 110 -9.57 -6.24 16.85
N SER A 111 -9.26 -7.31 16.12
CA SER A 111 -7.90 -7.85 15.98
C SER A 111 -7.14 -7.25 14.80
N ALA A 112 -7.84 -6.78 13.76
CA ALA A 112 -7.21 -6.40 12.50
C ALA A 112 -6.25 -5.21 12.68
N THR A 113 -5.03 -5.35 12.18
CA THR A 113 -4.05 -4.27 12.19
C THR A 113 -3.92 -3.55 10.84
N LEU A 114 -3.16 -2.46 10.78
CA LEU A 114 -2.96 -1.53 9.68
C LEU A 114 -1.76 -0.69 10.10
N GLU A 115 -0.68 -0.93 9.41
CA GLU A 115 0.56 -0.20 9.53
C GLU A 115 0.88 0.38 8.17
N VAL A 116 1.48 1.57 8.18
CA VAL A 116 2.09 2.12 6.99
C VAL A 116 3.59 1.98 7.15
N CYS A 117 4.24 1.30 6.23
CA CYS A 117 5.68 1.04 6.30
C CYS A 117 6.42 1.71 5.13
N VAL A 118 7.67 2.05 5.39
CA VAL A 118 8.67 2.34 4.37
C VAL A 118 9.47 1.08 4.12
N ARG A 119 9.54 0.62 2.88
CA ARG A 119 10.38 -0.51 2.45
C ARG A 119 11.61 -0.02 1.70
N GLN A 120 12.79 -0.33 2.20
CA GLN A 120 14.05 0.10 1.61
C GLN A 120 15.14 -0.97 1.80
N PRO A 121 15.66 -1.59 0.73
CA PRO A 121 15.47 -1.24 -0.68
C PRO A 121 14.11 -1.70 -1.25
N PRO A 122 13.66 -1.10 -2.38
CA PRO A 122 12.43 -1.51 -3.05
C PRO A 122 12.45 -3.00 -3.42
N GLY A 123 11.32 -3.68 -3.22
CA GLY A 123 11.19 -5.10 -3.51
C GLY A 123 11.88 -6.05 -2.54
N SER A 124 12.48 -5.57 -1.44
CA SER A 124 13.03 -6.46 -0.41
C SER A 124 11.96 -7.37 0.19
N LEU A 125 12.34 -8.62 0.45
CA LEU A 125 11.51 -9.60 1.16
C LEU A 125 11.89 -9.68 2.65
N ASN A 126 12.94 -8.97 3.08
CA ASN A 126 13.40 -8.98 4.46
C ASN A 126 12.55 -8.02 5.31
N THR A 127 11.99 -8.53 6.41
CA THR A 127 11.20 -7.72 7.35
C THR A 127 12.03 -6.64 8.03
N ALA A 128 13.35 -6.83 8.16
CA ALA A 128 14.24 -5.82 8.74
C ALA A 128 14.38 -4.55 7.87
N ASP A 129 14.02 -4.64 6.59
CA ASP A 129 14.05 -3.53 5.63
C ASP A 129 12.74 -2.72 5.65
N LEU A 130 11.81 -3.06 6.54
CA LEU A 130 10.55 -2.34 6.79
C LEU A 130 10.66 -1.46 8.03
N ARG A 131 10.24 -0.20 7.89
CA ARG A 131 10.02 0.72 9.02
C ARG A 131 8.55 1.08 9.07
N CYS A 132 7.82 0.52 10.02
CA CYS A 132 6.37 0.60 10.11
C CYS A 132 5.89 1.61 11.15
N PHE A 133 4.80 2.29 10.82
CA PHE A 133 4.11 3.28 11.64
C PHE A 133 2.67 2.81 11.85
N PRO A 134 2.24 2.52 13.09
CA PRO A 134 0.90 2.01 13.36
C PRO A 134 -0.17 3.09 13.12
N VAL A 135 -1.30 2.69 12.52
CA VAL A 135 -2.37 3.63 12.11
C VAL A 135 -3.46 3.80 13.16
N PHE A 136 -3.78 2.79 13.98
CA PHE A 136 -4.99 2.88 14.80
C PHE A 136 -4.82 3.70 16.08
N PRO A 137 -5.72 4.66 16.32
CA PRO A 137 -6.11 5.02 17.66
C PRO A 137 -6.94 3.88 18.28
N LYS A 138 -6.95 3.77 19.61
CA LYS A 138 -7.72 2.76 20.39
C LYS A 138 -9.26 2.82 20.20
N ASN A 139 -9.76 3.68 19.31
CA ASN A 139 -11.18 3.99 19.18
C ASN A 139 -11.79 3.21 18.01
N TYR A 140 -12.76 2.36 18.34
CA TYR A 140 -13.61 1.65 17.39
C TYR A 140 -14.79 2.53 17.00
N ALA A 141 -14.91 2.81 15.71
CA ALA A 141 -16.08 3.48 15.17
C ALA A 141 -16.42 2.88 13.81
N HIS A 142 -17.70 2.54 13.60
CA HIS A 142 -18.24 2.09 12.32
C HIS A 142 -18.38 3.28 11.35
N GLN A 143 -17.27 3.95 11.06
CA GLN A 143 -17.22 5.12 10.20
C GLN A 143 -15.82 5.25 9.56
N TRP A 144 -15.75 6.04 8.48
CA TRP A 144 -14.48 6.45 7.90
C TRP A 144 -13.71 7.36 8.85
N LEU A 145 -12.45 7.04 9.09
CA LEU A 145 -11.54 7.81 9.92
C LEU A 145 -10.40 8.34 9.07
N PHE A 146 -10.04 9.60 9.29
CA PHE A 146 -8.89 10.23 8.64
C PHE A 146 -7.62 9.94 9.45
N ASN A 147 -6.53 9.60 8.77
CA ASN A 147 -5.22 9.52 9.39
C ASN A 147 -4.14 10.21 8.54
N ALA A 148 -3.06 10.60 9.23
CA ALA A 148 -1.85 11.13 8.63
C ALA A 148 -0.63 10.43 9.24
N VAL A 149 0.25 9.91 8.37
CA VAL A 149 1.53 9.29 8.76
C VAL A 149 2.66 10.20 8.27
N GLU A 150 3.52 10.61 9.19
CA GLU A 150 4.69 11.42 8.88
C GLU A 150 5.92 10.53 8.67
N PHE A 151 6.62 10.76 7.57
CA PHE A 151 7.86 10.09 7.23
C PHE A 151 9.05 11.02 7.41
N PRO A 152 10.17 10.52 7.95
CA PRO A 152 11.43 11.26 7.93
C PRO A 152 11.95 11.42 6.50
N PRO A 153 12.93 12.29 6.25
CA PRO A 153 13.67 12.32 5.00
C PRO A 153 14.30 10.96 4.66
N LEU A 154 14.18 10.54 3.41
CA LEU A 154 14.68 9.27 2.88
C LEU A 154 15.53 9.54 1.63
N THR A 155 16.84 9.28 1.73
CA THR A 155 17.80 9.63 0.68
C THR A 155 18.05 8.52 -0.34
N GLN A 156 17.51 7.33 -0.12
CA GLN A 156 17.61 6.21 -1.05
C GLN A 156 16.21 5.82 -1.56
N PRO A 157 16.13 5.08 -2.68
CA PRO A 157 14.85 4.62 -3.21
C PRO A 157 14.10 3.76 -2.20
N PHE A 158 12.78 3.96 -2.13
CA PHE A 158 11.91 3.24 -1.20
C PHE A 158 10.52 3.03 -1.81
N GLU A 159 9.70 2.23 -1.13
CA GLU A 159 8.28 2.07 -1.41
C GLU A 159 7.48 2.33 -0.15
N VAL A 160 6.27 2.87 -0.30
CA VAL A 160 5.30 2.95 0.78
C VAL A 160 4.44 1.69 0.74
N VAL A 161 4.17 1.12 1.91
CA VAL A 161 3.50 -0.16 2.06
C VAL A 161 2.37 -0.01 3.07
N PHE A 162 1.13 -0.28 2.67
CA PHE A 162 0.05 -0.56 3.62
C PHE A 162 0.09 -2.04 3.96
N LEU A 163 0.17 -2.36 5.25
CA LEU A 163 0.22 -3.72 5.78
C LEU A 163 -0.91 -3.89 6.78
N VAL A 164 -1.83 -4.82 6.51
CA VAL A 164 -2.94 -5.20 7.42
C VAL A 164 -2.56 -6.43 8.20
#